data_AF-A0A968D0W4-F1
#
_entry.id   AF-A0A968D0W4-F1
#
_cell.length_a   1.000
_cell.length_b   1.000
_cell.length_c   1.000
_cell.angle_alpha   90.00
_cell.angle_beta   90.00
_cell.angle_gamma   90.00
#
_symmetry.space_group_name_H-M   'P 1'
#
loop_
_entity.id
_entity.type
_entity.pdbx_description
1 polymer ?
#
loop_
_entity_poly.entity_id
_entity_poly.type
_entity_poly.pdbx_seq_one_letter_code
_entity_poly.pdbx_strand_id
1 'polypeptide(L)'
;YSYRNRIEYADGDGSCMIVVATDAPLSSRNLKRLAKRAYLALAKTGAFSSNGSGDYIIAFSNYTANLVSNESEIKAHQVKRLRNDQMSPLFMATVEATQEAIYNSLLQATSVRGRDGHEIKAIPIEKVVEICKKYKVLNWQKTLPTYRKENE
;
A
#
# COMPACT_ATOMS: atom_id res chain seq x y z
N TYR A 1 12.25 16.12 -16.68
CA TYR A 1 11.18 15.41 -15.94
C TYR A 1 11.70 14.04 -15.51
N SER A 2 11.12 13.43 -14.47
CA SER A 2 11.65 12.26 -13.75
C SER A 2 11.87 11.00 -14.58
N TYR A 3 11.22 10.90 -15.75
CA TYR A 3 11.28 9.72 -16.63
C TYR A 3 12.08 9.94 -17.92
N ARG A 4 12.82 11.05 -18.05
CA ARG A 4 13.53 11.42 -19.28
C ARG A 4 14.45 10.32 -19.83
N ASN A 5 15.06 9.54 -18.94
CA ASN A 5 16.03 8.49 -19.29
C ASN A 5 15.43 7.08 -19.18
N ARG A 6 14.11 6.93 -19.02
CA ARG A 6 13.44 5.62 -18.85
C ARG A 6 12.69 5.14 -20.09
N ILE A 7 12.69 5.92 -21.17
CA ILE A 7 12.01 5.56 -22.44
C ILE A 7 12.69 4.35 -23.10
N GLU A 8 13.99 4.14 -22.86
CA GLU A 8 14.77 3.03 -23.42
C GLU A 8 14.65 1.72 -22.62
N TYR A 9 14.13 1.73 -21.38
CA TYR A 9 13.90 0.54 -20.55
C TYR A 9 12.57 -0.14 -20.87
N ALA A 10 12.27 -0.33 -22.16
CA ALA A 10 11.08 -1.02 -22.64
C ALA A 10 11.16 -2.56 -22.48
N ASP A 11 12.04 -3.09 -21.64
CA ASP A 11 12.00 -4.47 -21.14
C ASP A 11 11.09 -4.52 -19.91
N GLY A 12 9.84 -4.11 -20.10
CA GLY A 12 8.89 -3.86 -19.04
C GLY A 12 8.07 -5.09 -18.72
N ASP A 13 8.54 -5.93 -17.80
CA ASP A 13 7.68 -6.82 -17.03
C ASP A 13 7.89 -6.53 -15.53
N GLY A 14 6.84 -6.02 -14.91
CA GLY A 14 6.78 -5.76 -13.47
C GLY A 14 5.39 -6.09 -12.97
N SER A 15 5.23 -6.29 -11.67
CA SER A 15 3.90 -6.42 -11.08
C SER A 15 3.94 -6.04 -9.62
N CYS A 16 2.83 -5.48 -9.14
CA CYS A 16 2.61 -5.25 -7.73
C CYS A 16 1.22 -5.74 -7.34
N MET A 17 1.18 -6.81 -6.54
CA MET A 17 -0.03 -7.30 -5.90
C MET A 17 -0.15 -6.67 -4.53
N ILE A 18 -1.24 -5.94 -4.28
CA ILE A 18 -1.50 -5.30 -2.98
C ILE A 18 -2.75 -5.90 -2.37
N VAL A 19 -2.63 -6.35 -1.12
CA VAL A 19 -3.76 -6.88 -0.36
C VAL A 19 -4.04 -5.96 0.83
N VAL A 20 -5.26 -5.46 0.91
CA VAL A 20 -5.73 -4.58 1.99
C VAL A 20 -6.75 -5.33 2.84
N ALA A 21 -6.39 -5.58 4.09
CA ALA A 21 -7.27 -6.16 5.10
C ALA A 21 -7.75 -5.08 6.09
N THR A 22 -9.00 -5.13 6.49
CA THR A 22 -9.54 -4.24 7.54
C THR A 22 -10.63 -4.95 8.34
N ASP A 23 -10.72 -4.66 9.62
CA ASP A 23 -11.81 -5.09 10.49
C ASP A 23 -13.00 -4.12 10.46
N ALA A 24 -12.93 -3.05 9.69
CA ALA A 24 -14.07 -2.13 9.52
C ALA A 24 -15.23 -2.82 8.79
N PRO A 25 -16.50 -2.60 9.21
CA PRO A 25 -17.67 -3.19 8.57
C PRO A 25 -17.96 -2.52 7.23
N LEU A 26 -17.27 -2.94 6.16
CA LEU A 26 -17.37 -2.29 4.85
C LEU A 26 -18.22 -3.09 3.87
N SER A 27 -19.02 -2.38 3.08
CA SER A 27 -19.68 -2.96 1.90
C SER A 27 -18.68 -3.18 0.77
N SER A 28 -19.02 -4.06 -0.19
CA SER A 28 -18.22 -4.28 -1.41
C SER A 28 -17.88 -2.98 -2.16
N ARG A 29 -18.83 -2.04 -2.23
CA ARG A 29 -18.59 -0.70 -2.80
C ARG A 29 -17.50 0.07 -2.04
N ASN A 30 -17.52 0.06 -0.71
CA ASN A 30 -16.54 0.77 0.09
C ASN A 30 -15.18 0.06 0.11
N LEU A 31 -15.15 -1.28 0.05
CA LEU A 31 -13.92 -2.04 -0.19
C LEU A 31 -13.29 -1.70 -1.55
N LYS A 32 -14.08 -1.58 -2.61
CA LYS A 32 -13.57 -1.11 -3.92
C LYS A 32 -13.00 0.31 -3.85
N ARG A 33 -13.61 1.20 -3.07
CA ARG A 33 -13.07 2.56 -2.83
C ARG A 33 -11.78 2.52 -2.03
N LEU A 34 -11.69 1.65 -1.03
CA LEU A 34 -10.50 1.41 -0.22
C LEU A 34 -9.35 0.89 -1.08
N ALA A 35 -9.58 -0.13 -1.90
CA ALA A 35 -8.62 -0.68 -2.85
C ALA A 35 -8.02 0.41 -3.75
N LYS A 36 -8.85 1.30 -4.31
CA LYS A 36 -8.36 2.44 -5.13
C LYS A 36 -7.38 3.36 -4.40
N ARG A 37 -7.40 3.42 -3.06
CA ARG A 37 -6.45 4.25 -2.27
C ARG A 37 -5.07 3.62 -2.20
N ALA A 38 -4.97 2.29 -2.19
CA ALA A 38 -3.67 1.61 -2.28
C ALA A 38 -2.93 1.96 -3.57
N TYR A 39 -3.66 2.13 -4.69
CA TYR A 39 -3.05 2.57 -5.95
C TYR A 39 -2.44 3.98 -5.87
N LEU A 40 -3.01 4.88 -5.05
CA LEU A 40 -2.42 6.21 -4.83
C LEU A 40 -1.07 6.11 -4.10
N ALA A 41 -0.94 5.14 -3.18
CA ALA A 41 0.32 4.88 -2.51
C ALA A 41 1.38 4.33 -3.46
N LEU A 42 1.00 3.40 -4.34
CA LEU A 42 1.87 2.89 -5.41
C LEU A 42 2.40 4.03 -6.31
N ALA A 43 1.54 4.96 -6.70
CA ALA A 43 1.96 6.15 -7.45
C ALA A 43 2.90 7.05 -6.62
N LYS A 44 2.61 7.25 -5.33
CA LYS A 44 3.46 8.03 -4.41
C LYS A 44 4.87 7.45 -4.23
N THR A 45 5.04 6.14 -4.36
CA THR A 45 6.38 5.51 -4.32
C THR A 45 7.13 5.62 -5.64
N GLY A 46 6.57 6.29 -6.65
CA GLY A 46 7.22 6.59 -7.93
C GLY A 46 6.89 5.62 -9.06
N ALA A 47 5.99 4.65 -8.81
CA ALA A 47 5.49 3.79 -9.87
C ALA A 47 4.52 4.57 -10.78
N PHE A 48 4.54 4.23 -12.06
CA PHE A 48 3.66 4.84 -13.07
C PHE A 48 2.84 3.78 -13.82
N SER A 49 2.90 2.51 -13.38
CA SER A 49 2.29 1.34 -14.01
C SER A 49 2.53 1.29 -15.51
N SER A 50 3.74 0.89 -15.90
CA SER A 50 4.12 0.70 -17.31
C SER A 50 3.17 -0.29 -18.00
N ASN A 51 3.21 -0.34 -19.35
CA ASN A 51 2.31 -1.19 -20.12
C ASN A 51 2.37 -2.69 -19.73
N GLY A 52 3.56 -3.20 -19.39
CA GLY A 52 3.72 -4.58 -18.89
C GLY A 52 3.60 -4.72 -17.37
N SER A 53 3.13 -3.69 -16.66
CA SER A 53 2.95 -3.75 -15.20
C SER A 53 1.61 -4.39 -14.83
N GLY A 54 1.65 -5.57 -14.22
CA GLY A 54 0.47 -6.25 -13.67
C GLY A 54 0.12 -5.78 -12.26
N ASP A 55 -0.52 -4.62 -12.12
CA ASP A 55 -0.82 -4.03 -10.80
C ASP A 55 -2.26 -4.30 -10.36
N TYR A 56 -2.45 -5.13 -9.33
CA TYR A 56 -3.77 -5.48 -8.82
C TYR A 56 -3.89 -5.23 -7.32
N ILE A 57 -5.08 -4.82 -6.90
CA ILE A 57 -5.41 -4.61 -5.49
C ILE A 57 -6.64 -5.44 -5.12
N ILE A 58 -6.50 -6.21 -4.04
CA ILE A 58 -7.61 -6.93 -3.40
C ILE A 58 -7.84 -6.27 -2.04
N ALA A 59 -9.08 -5.87 -1.76
CA ALA A 59 -9.45 -5.36 -0.44
C ALA A 59 -10.59 -6.19 0.13
N PHE A 60 -10.45 -6.62 1.39
CA PHE A 60 -11.46 -7.39 2.10
C PHE A 60 -11.66 -6.88 3.52
N SER A 61 -12.82 -7.20 4.09
CA SER A 61 -13.13 -6.96 5.49
C SER A 61 -13.20 -8.27 6.24
N ASN A 62 -12.56 -8.35 7.42
CA ASN A 62 -12.69 -9.46 8.35
C ASN A 62 -13.64 -9.13 9.53
N TYR A 63 -14.55 -8.17 9.37
CA TYR A 63 -15.54 -7.83 10.39
C TYR A 63 -16.45 -9.02 10.69
N THR A 64 -16.31 -9.61 11.88
CA THR A 64 -16.87 -10.91 12.25
C THR A 64 -18.38 -11.03 12.03
N ALA A 65 -19.13 -9.98 12.35
CA ALA A 65 -20.60 -9.99 12.20
C ALA A 65 -21.10 -9.88 10.75
N ASN A 66 -20.20 -9.69 9.77
CA ASN A 66 -20.52 -9.71 8.34
C ASN A 66 -19.93 -10.92 7.60
N LEU A 67 -19.28 -11.85 8.31
CA LEU A 67 -18.72 -13.05 7.67
C LEU A 67 -19.85 -13.95 7.16
N VAL A 68 -19.68 -14.48 5.95
CA VAL A 68 -20.65 -15.38 5.31
C VAL A 68 -20.12 -16.80 5.44
N SER A 69 -20.91 -17.68 6.07
CA SER A 69 -20.60 -19.11 6.13
C SER A 69 -21.13 -19.83 4.89
N ASN A 70 -20.34 -20.75 4.33
CA ASN A 70 -20.75 -21.58 3.19
C ASN A 70 -21.82 -22.61 3.57
N GLU A 71 -21.99 -22.91 4.86
CA GLU A 71 -22.89 -23.96 5.35
C GLU A 71 -24.25 -23.42 5.85
N SER A 72 -24.51 -22.12 5.70
CA SER A 72 -25.73 -21.54 6.26
C SER A 72 -26.92 -21.73 5.33
N GLU A 73 -28.00 -22.38 5.80
CA GLU A 73 -29.34 -22.35 5.17
C GLU A 73 -30.01 -20.95 5.25
N ILE A 74 -29.28 -19.95 5.74
CA ILE A 74 -29.75 -18.60 6.00
C ILE A 74 -30.02 -17.88 4.66
N LYS A 75 -31.30 -17.68 4.36
CA LYS A 75 -31.77 -17.00 3.15
C LYS A 75 -31.49 -15.49 3.15
N ALA A 76 -31.29 -14.88 4.32
CA ALA A 76 -30.99 -13.46 4.48
C ALA A 76 -30.23 -13.20 5.78
N HIS A 77 -29.20 -12.36 5.74
CA HIS A 77 -28.42 -11.95 6.92
C HIS A 77 -28.38 -10.41 7.04
N GLN A 78 -28.37 -9.92 8.27
CA GLN A 78 -28.20 -8.50 8.52
C GLN A 78 -26.72 -8.13 8.44
N VAL A 79 -26.39 -7.05 7.73
CA VAL A 79 -25.01 -6.56 7.60
C VAL A 79 -24.86 -5.21 8.24
N LYS A 80 -23.81 -5.05 9.06
CA LYS A 80 -23.39 -3.74 9.54
C LYS A 80 -22.55 -3.05 8.48
N ARG A 81 -22.72 -1.73 8.34
CA ARG A 81 -21.99 -0.95 7.34
C ARG A 81 -21.54 0.37 7.94
N LEU A 82 -20.26 0.67 7.79
CA LEU A 82 -19.72 1.97 8.08
C LEU A 82 -20.33 3.00 7.11
N ARG A 83 -20.77 4.13 7.67
CA ARG A 83 -21.31 5.23 6.87
C ARG A 83 -20.22 5.86 6.00
N ASN A 84 -20.62 6.39 4.85
CA ASN A 84 -19.68 6.88 3.84
C ASN A 84 -18.87 8.12 4.29
N ASP A 85 -19.44 8.94 5.15
CA ASP A 85 -18.83 10.12 5.77
C ASP A 85 -17.66 9.75 6.70
N GLN A 86 -17.62 8.52 7.20
CA GLN A 86 -16.57 8.00 8.07
C GLN A 86 -15.43 7.27 7.33
N MET A 87 -15.40 7.29 5.99
CA MET A 87 -14.41 6.53 5.22
C MET A 87 -13.03 7.18 5.14
N SER A 88 -12.93 8.49 5.35
CA SER A 88 -11.68 9.24 5.13
C SER A 88 -10.51 8.73 5.99
N PRO A 89 -10.67 8.41 7.28
CA PRO A 89 -9.59 7.82 8.07
C PRO A 89 -9.09 6.48 7.50
N LEU A 90 -9.99 5.59 7.06
CA LEU A 90 -9.61 4.31 6.44
C LEU A 90 -8.88 4.51 5.11
N PHE A 91 -9.28 5.52 4.33
CA PHE A 91 -8.58 5.87 3.10
C PHE A 91 -7.16 6.36 3.36
N MET A 92 -6.97 7.22 4.36
CA MET A 92 -5.65 7.71 4.77
C MET A 92 -4.78 6.55 5.26
N ALA A 93 -5.30 5.73 6.18
CA ALA A 93 -4.60 4.56 6.71
C ALA A 93 -4.20 3.58 5.59
N THR A 94 -5.06 3.38 4.59
CA THR A 94 -4.73 2.51 3.44
C THR A 94 -3.57 3.08 2.63
N VAL A 95 -3.54 4.39 2.39
CA VAL A 95 -2.43 5.03 1.66
C VAL A 95 -1.13 4.88 2.45
N GLU A 96 -1.14 5.21 3.73
CA GLU A 96 0.05 5.15 4.59
C GLU A 96 0.58 3.72 4.72
N ALA A 97 -0.28 2.76 5.08
CA ALA A 97 0.11 1.37 5.23
C ALA A 97 0.64 0.75 3.93
N THR A 98 0.04 1.09 2.78
CA THR A 98 0.51 0.60 1.48
C THR A 98 1.86 1.21 1.12
N GLN A 99 2.05 2.52 1.34
CA GLN A 99 3.31 3.19 1.04
C GLN A 99 4.44 2.60 1.88
N GLU A 100 4.19 2.39 3.18
CA GLU A 100 5.16 1.79 4.10
C GLU A 100 5.43 0.32 3.76
N ALA A 101 4.42 -0.47 3.37
CA ALA A 101 4.62 -1.86 2.95
C ALA A 101 5.53 -1.98 1.71
N ILE A 102 5.40 -1.07 0.74
CA ILE A 102 6.28 -1.01 -0.43
C ILE A 102 7.71 -0.65 -0.03
N TYR A 103 7.90 0.30 0.90
CA TYR A 103 9.24 0.62 1.39
C TYR A 103 9.84 -0.55 2.18
N ASN A 104 9.05 -1.21 3.03
CA ASN A 104 9.49 -2.38 3.79
C ASN A 104 9.91 -3.52 2.88
N SER A 105 9.22 -3.78 1.77
CA SER A 105 9.61 -4.84 0.84
C SER A 105 10.99 -4.58 0.23
N LEU A 106 11.31 -3.34 -0.11
CA LEU A 106 12.63 -2.95 -0.62
C LEU A 106 13.72 -3.02 0.46
N LEU A 107 13.42 -2.50 1.65
CA LEU A 107 14.38 -2.40 2.75
C LEU A 107 14.67 -3.75 3.43
N GLN A 108 13.75 -4.71 3.33
CA GLN A 108 13.92 -6.07 3.86
C GLN A 108 14.39 -7.08 2.81
N ALA A 109 14.37 -6.72 1.52
CA ALA A 109 14.86 -7.59 0.46
C ALA A 109 16.35 -7.88 0.66
N THR A 110 16.74 -9.12 0.36
CA THR A 110 18.14 -9.56 0.33
C THR A 110 18.60 -9.72 -1.12
N SER A 111 19.92 -9.67 -1.34
CA SER A 111 20.48 -9.95 -2.67
C SER A 111 20.27 -11.41 -3.02
N VAL A 112 19.74 -11.68 -4.22
CA VAL A 112 19.42 -13.02 -4.69
C VAL A 112 20.06 -13.25 -6.04
N ARG A 113 20.65 -14.44 -6.22
CA ARG A 113 21.07 -14.96 -7.52
C ARG A 113 20.05 -15.99 -7.99
N GLY A 114 19.39 -15.69 -9.10
CA GLY A 114 18.40 -16.52 -9.75
C GLY A 114 18.97 -17.34 -10.92
N ARG A 115 18.07 -17.72 -11.82
CA ARG A 115 18.34 -18.54 -13.00
C ARG A 115 19.33 -17.87 -13.96
N ASP A 116 20.12 -18.67 -14.66
CA ASP A 116 21.05 -18.24 -15.71
C ASP A 116 22.07 -17.19 -15.23
N GLY A 117 22.38 -17.22 -13.93
CA GLY A 117 23.34 -16.32 -13.30
C GLY A 117 22.82 -14.91 -13.03
N HIS A 118 21.55 -14.60 -13.31
CA HIS A 118 20.95 -13.30 -13.00
C HIS A 118 21.02 -13.01 -11.50
N GLU A 119 21.59 -11.88 -11.14
CA GLU A 119 21.70 -11.44 -9.75
C GLU A 119 20.98 -10.10 -9.57
N ILE A 120 20.08 -10.04 -8.59
CA ILE A 120 19.41 -8.82 -8.18
C ILE A 120 19.89 -8.48 -6.77
N LYS A 121 20.43 -7.27 -6.62
CA LYS A 121 20.98 -6.81 -5.35
C LYS A 121 19.92 -6.12 -4.51
N ALA A 122 19.99 -6.35 -3.20
CA ALA A 122 19.25 -5.56 -2.22
C ALA A 122 19.62 -4.07 -2.33
N ILE A 123 18.68 -3.21 -1.95
CA ILE A 123 18.95 -1.78 -1.88
C ILE A 123 19.98 -1.50 -0.77
N PRO A 124 21.05 -0.72 -1.02
CA PRO A 124 22.05 -0.42 0.00
C PRO A 124 21.48 0.55 1.04
N ILE A 125 21.09 0.03 2.20
CA ILE A 125 20.38 0.76 3.26
C ILE A 125 21.18 1.98 3.73
N GLU A 126 22.50 1.86 3.87
CA GLU A 126 23.37 2.95 4.33
C GLU A 126 23.32 4.15 3.39
N LYS A 127 23.30 3.89 2.08
CA LYS A 127 23.18 4.94 1.06
C LYS A 127 21.79 5.58 1.08
N VAL A 128 20.74 4.79 1.30
CA VAL A 128 19.38 5.32 1.46
C VAL A 128 19.35 6.28 2.65
N VAL A 129 19.90 5.88 3.80
CA VAL A 129 19.99 6.73 4.99
C VAL A 129 20.79 8.00 4.74
N GLU A 130 21.93 7.92 4.05
CA GLU A 130 22.75 9.07 3.66
C GLU A 130 21.94 10.07 2.82
N ILE A 131 21.23 9.58 1.79
CA ILE A 131 20.36 10.40 0.94
C ILE A 131 19.25 11.04 1.78
N CYS A 132 18.60 10.27 2.66
CA CYS A 132 17.55 10.81 3.51
C CYS A 132 18.07 11.90 4.48
N LYS A 133 19.29 11.76 5.00
CA LYS A 133 19.96 12.82 5.79
C LYS A 133 20.23 14.06 4.94
N LYS A 134 20.78 13.89 3.73
CA LYS A 134 21.09 14.99 2.80
C LYS A 134 19.87 15.84 2.50
N TYR A 135 18.71 15.21 2.29
CA TYR A 135 17.45 15.92 2.02
C TYR A 135 16.63 16.26 3.27
N LYS A 136 17.16 15.99 4.47
CA LYS A 136 16.50 16.29 5.77
C LYS A 136 15.11 15.65 5.90
N VAL A 137 14.95 14.42 5.41
CA VAL A 137 13.69 13.67 5.43
C VAL A 137 13.63 12.58 6.51
N LEU A 138 14.57 12.61 7.47
CA LEU A 138 14.56 11.73 8.64
C LEU A 138 14.03 12.46 9.87
N ASN A 139 13.52 11.68 10.84
CA ASN A 139 13.07 12.16 12.15
C ASN A 139 11.91 13.17 12.11
N TRP A 140 11.01 13.07 11.13
CA TRP A 140 9.84 13.95 11.05
C TRP A 140 8.97 13.93 12.30
N GLN A 141 8.90 12.81 13.01
CA GLN A 141 8.23 12.68 14.29
C GLN A 141 8.81 13.56 15.41
N LYS A 142 10.06 14.02 15.27
CA LYS A 142 10.70 14.95 16.22
C LYS A 142 10.52 16.41 15.82
N THR A 143 10.25 16.67 14.54
CA THR A 143 10.19 18.03 13.98
C THR A 143 8.76 18.50 13.69
N LEU A 144 7.83 17.58 13.47
CA LEU A 144 6.42 17.88 13.30
C LEU A 144 5.75 17.82 14.68
N PRO A 145 4.97 18.85 15.06
CA PRO A 145 4.20 18.80 16.29
C PRO A 145 3.25 17.60 16.21
N THR A 146 3.23 16.77 17.26
CA THR A 146 2.19 15.77 17.40
C THR A 146 0.86 16.48 17.52
N TYR A 147 -0.18 15.98 16.85
CA TYR A 147 -1.55 16.46 17.04
C TYR A 147 -2.01 16.07 18.46
N ARG A 148 -1.50 16.74 19.49
CA ARG A 148 -2.13 16.78 20.80
C ARG A 148 -3.18 17.89 20.72
N LYS A 149 -4.45 17.50 20.89
CA LYS A 149 -5.44 18.44 21.39
C LYS A 149 -4.99 18.83 22.79
N GLU A 150 -4.35 19.98 22.91
CA GLU A 150 -4.43 20.74 24.15
C GLU A 150 -5.92 21.08 24.33
N ASN A 151 -6.49 20.72 25.49
CA ASN A 151 -7.90 20.85 25.94
C ASN A 151 -8.68 19.52 26.01
N GLU A 152 -8.36 18.72 27.02
CA GLU A 152 -9.34 18.07 27.91
C GLU A 152 -9.16 18.64 29.33
#